data_AF-A0A359N0L2-F1
#
_entry.id   AF-A0A359N0L2-F1
#
_cell.length_a   1.000
_cell.length_b   1.000
_cell.length_c   1.000
_cell.angle_alpha   90.00
_cell.angle_beta   90.00
_cell.angle_gamma   90.00
#
_symmetry.space_group_name_H-M   'P 1'
#
loop_
_entity.id
_entity.type
_entity.pdbx_description
1 polymer ?
#
loop_
_entity_poly.entity_id
_entity_poly.type
_entity_poly.pdbx_seq_one_letter_code
_entity_poly.pdbx_strand_id
1 'polypeptide(L)' 'MIFKIKEKTKILNEYRHIIDSTALVSKVDIEGNFIYVNDIFCNNAGCELSEIIGKPHKTIRHPDI' A
#
# COMPACT_ATOMS: atom_id res chain seq x y z
N MET A 1 17.68 13.73 -22.50
CA MET A 1 16.93 14.01 -21.25
C MET A 1 15.83 12.98 -20.98
N ILE A 2 14.93 12.71 -21.94
CA ILE A 2 13.79 11.79 -21.79
C ILE A 2 14.21 10.33 -21.49
N PHE A 3 15.29 9.83 -22.10
CA PHE A 3 15.79 8.46 -21.88
C PHE A 3 16.19 8.20 -20.42
N LYS A 4 16.89 9.16 -19.79
CA LYS A 4 17.37 9.06 -18.41
C LYS A 4 16.22 9.11 -17.38
N ILE A 5 15.12 9.80 -17.71
CA ILE A 5 13.90 9.82 -16.89
C ILE A 5 13.22 8.45 -16.95
N LYS A 6 13.10 7.85 -18.15
CA LYS A 6 12.50 6.51 -18.32
C LYS A 6 13.22 5.43 -17.54
N GLU A 7 14.56 5.43 -17.53
CA GLU A 7 15.34 4.44 -16.75
C GLU A 7 15.13 4.60 -15.24
N LYS A 8 15.17 5.83 -14.72
CA LYS A 8 14.90 6.09 -13.30
C LYS A 8 13.49 5.63 -12.90
N THR A 9 12.49 5.89 -13.73
CA THR A 9 11.11 5.44 -13.48
C THR A 9 11.01 3.92 -13.47
N LYS A 10 11.71 3.23 -14.38
CA LYS A 10 11.71 1.76 -14.43
C LYS A 10 12.25 1.16 -13.12
N ILE A 11 13.43 1.61 -12.69
CA ILE A 11 14.07 1.12 -11.46
C ILE A 11 13.16 1.35 -10.25
N LEU A 12 12.54 2.54 -10.15
CA LEU A 12 11.62 2.85 -9.06
C LEU A 12 10.39 1.91 -9.03
N ASN A 13 9.85 1.59 -10.20
CA ASN A 13 8.72 0.65 -10.29
C ASN A 13 9.11 -0.77 -9.90
N GLU A 14 10.32 -1.24 -10.25
CA GLU A 14 10.83 -2.54 -9.84
C GLU A 14 10.99 -2.61 -8.31
N TYR A 15 11.59 -1.59 -7.69
CA TYR A 15 11.66 -1.52 -6.23
C TYR A 15 10.28 -1.51 -5.59
N ARG A 16 9.34 -0.71 -6.12
CA ARG A 16 7.96 -0.68 -5.61
C ARG A 16 7.33 -2.06 -5.66
N HIS A 17 7.47 -2.77 -6.78
CA HIS A 17 6.90 -4.09 -6.95
C HIS A 17 7.50 -5.12 -5.98
N ILE A 18 8.81 -5.07 -5.75
CA ILE A 18 9.48 -5.95 -4.77
C ILE A 18 8.93 -5.69 -3.37
N ILE A 19 8.79 -4.42 -2.96
CA ILE A 19 8.27 -4.06 -1.64
C ILE A 19 6.81 -4.50 -1.51
N ASP A 20 5.97 -4.22 -2.52
CA ASP A 20 4.55 -4.57 -2.54
C ASP A 20 4.31 -6.08 -2.47
N SER A 21 5.25 -6.90 -2.95
CA SER A 21 5.17 -8.36 -2.95
C SER A 21 5.90 -9.05 -1.79
N THR A 22 6.60 -8.30 -0.93
CA THR A 22 7.40 -8.88 0.18
C THR A 22 7.10 -8.31 1.55
N ALA A 23 6.53 -7.10 1.63
CA ALA A 23 6.27 -6.41 2.89
C ALA A 23 4.78 -6.08 3.04
N LEU A 24 4.32 -5.92 4.28
CA LEU A 24 3.00 -5.35 4.55
C LEU A 24 3.08 -3.83 4.38
N VAL A 25 2.33 -3.27 3.42
CA VAL A 25 2.38 -1.85 3.09
C VAL A 25 0.99 -1.24 3.19
N SER A 26 0.89 -0.17 3.98
CA SER A 26 -0.28 0.70 4.00
C SER A 26 0.17 2.15 4.03
N LYS A 27 -0.66 3.02 3.46
CA LYS A 27 -0.48 4.47 3.48
C LYS A 27 -1.80 5.12 3.84
N VAL A 28 -1.72 6.08 4.75
CA VAL A 28 -2.85 6.88 5.20
C VAL A 28 -2.64 8.35 4.89
N ASP A 29 -3.75 9.10 4.79
CA ASP A 29 -3.71 10.56 4.79
C ASP A 29 -3.46 11.13 6.22
N ILE A 30 -3.45 12.46 6.34
CA ILE A 30 -3.23 13.14 7.62
C ILE A 30 -4.38 12.93 8.63
N GLU A 31 -5.57 12.56 8.14
CA GLU A 31 -6.75 12.24 8.96
C GLU A 31 -6.76 10.77 9.37
N GLY A 32 -5.84 9.97 8.81
CA GLY A 32 -5.68 8.55 9.08
C GLY A 32 -6.50 7.65 8.17
N ASN A 33 -7.05 8.14 7.06
CA ASN A 33 -7.79 7.29 6.11
C ASN A 33 -6.83 6.60 5.13
N PHE A 34 -7.07 5.31 4.85
CA PHE A 34 -6.26 4.57 3.88
C PHE A 34 -6.38 5.18 2.48
N ILE A 35 -5.24 5.51 1.90
CA ILE A 35 -5.13 6.00 0.50
C ILE A 35 -4.39 5.02 -0.40
N TYR A 36 -3.72 4.03 0.20
CA TYR A 36 -3.08 2.92 -0.51
C TYR A 36 -2.84 1.76 0.45
N VAL A 37 -3.07 0.53 0.00
CA VAL A 37 -2.62 -0.70 0.63
C VAL A 37 -2.18 -1.67 -0.47
N ASN A 38 -1.26 -2.58 -0.16
CA ASN A 38 -0.86 -3.63 -1.10
C ASN A 38 -1.63 -4.93 -0.85
N ASP A 39 -1.46 -5.90 -1.74
CA ASP A 39 -2.17 -7.19 -1.67
C ASP A 39 -1.84 -7.98 -0.40
N ILE A 40 -0.59 -7.90 0.08
CA ILE A 40 -0.18 -8.53 1.34
C ILE A 40 -1.01 -7.97 2.49
N PHE A 41 -1.19 -6.65 2.56
CA PHE A 41 -2.02 -6.02 3.58
C PHE A 41 -3.46 -6.52 3.52
N CYS A 42 -4.09 -6.49 2.34
CA CYS A 42 -5.46 -6.96 2.13
C CYS A 42 -5.64 -8.41 2.59
N ASN A 43 -4.73 -9.29 2.19
CA ASN A 43 -4.75 -10.71 2.54
C ASN A 43 -4.58 -10.96 4.05
N ASN A 44 -3.71 -10.19 4.71
CA ASN A 44 -3.49 -10.31 6.17
C ASN A 44 -4.63 -9.70 6.99
N ALA A 45 -5.21 -8.59 6.52
CA ALA A 45 -6.30 -7.91 7.21
C ALA A 45 -7.67 -8.54 6.92
N GLY A 46 -7.77 -9.43 5.93
CA GLY A 46 -9.03 -10.06 5.53
C GLY A 46 -10.02 -9.07 4.92
N CYS A 47 -9.54 -8.07 4.18
CA CYS A 47 -10.35 -7.03 3.55
C CYS A 47 -9.95 -6.82 2.10
N GLU A 48 -10.86 -6.30 1.27
CA GLU A 48 -10.50 -5.87 -0.08
C GLU A 48 -10.03 -4.41 -0.11
N LEU A 49 -9.21 -4.09 -1.12
CA LEU A 49 -8.74 -2.72 -1.39
C LEU A 49 -9.91 -1.74 -1.53
N SER A 50 -10.92 -2.09 -2.31
CA SER A 50 -12.14 -1.31 -2.54
C SER A 50 -12.89 -0.98 -1.25
N GLU A 51 -12.84 -1.88 -0.28
CA GLU A 51 -13.56 -1.76 0.98
C GLU A 51 -12.79 -0.92 2.00
N ILE A 52 -11.47 -0.77 1.86
CA ILE A 52 -10.64 -0.12 2.87
C ILE A 52 -10.21 1.29 2.49
N ILE A 53 -10.08 1.59 1.20
CA ILE A 53 -9.69 2.94 0.76
C ILE A 53 -10.72 3.96 1.24
N GLY A 54 -10.24 5.05 1.83
CA GLY A 54 -11.06 6.10 2.45
C GLY A 54 -11.55 5.77 3.86
N LYS A 55 -11.34 4.57 4.38
CA LYS A 55 -11.68 4.23 5.77
C LYS A 55 -10.53 4.59 6.72
N PRO A 56 -10.84 4.98 7.98
CA PRO A 56 -9.83 5.29 8.97
C PRO A 56 -9.02 4.05 9.34
N HIS A 57 -7.74 4.22 9.64
CA HIS A 57 -6.81 3.15 10.02
C HIS A 57 -7.32 2.28 11.19
N LYS A 58 -8.12 2.88 12.08
CA LYS A 58 -8.75 2.22 13.23
C LYS A 58 -9.79 1.15 12.87
N THR A 59 -10.18 1.06 11.59
CA THR A 59 -11.16 0.09 11.08
C THR A 59 -10.60 -1.33 11.14
N ILE A 60 -9.29 -1.49 10.93
CA ILE A 60 -8.63 -2.78 11.14
C ILE A 60 -8.21 -2.83 12.61
N ARG A 61 -8.87 -3.72 13.35
CA ARG A 61 -8.45 -4.12 14.69
C ARG A 61 -7.95 -5.55 14.62
N HIS A 62 -6.76 -5.80 15.15
CA HIS A 62 -6.41 -7.17 15.52
C HIS A 62 -7.25 -7.55 16.75
N PRO A 63 -7.81 -8.77 16.79
CA PRO A 63 -8.68 -9.24 17.87
C PRO A 63 -7.99 -9.39 19.24
N ASP A 64 -6.72 -9.01 19.38
CA ASP A 64 -5.87 -9.19 20.55
C ASP A 64 -5.63 -7.90 21.37
N ILE A 65 -6.52 -6.91 21.30
CA ILE A 65 -6.51 -5.74 22.20
C ILE A 65 -7.87 -5.55 22.87
#